data_AF-A0A9E6A3L4-F1
#
_entry.id   AF-A0A9E6A3L4-F1
#
_cell.length_a   1.000
_cell.length_b   1.000
_cell.length_c   1.000
_cell.angle_alpha   90.00
_cell.angle_beta   90.00
_cell.angle_gamma   90.00
#
_symmetry.space_group_name_H-M   'P 1'
#
loop_
_entity.id
_entity.type
_entity.pdbx_description
1 polymer ?
#
loop_
_entity_poly.entity_id
_entity_poly.type
_entity_poly.pdbx_seq_one_letter_code
_entity_poly.pdbx_strand_id
1 'polypeptide(L)'
;MTGGSLQELFLLGPLAFLLIAFWLTRSQWSKGKIGEMHVNKALKKKLNKKEYRLLADLTLPTWDGDTTQIDHVVISQYGVFVIETKNMSGWIFGDAKHAEWTQVMFNWQSKFQNPLRQNYRHVKTIQQILGLADHQVHNFVVFVGTGEPKTDMPRNVAWSSGVLVHLIKAEHRVVLEHDSIDTLTSRLTEARLKPGKRTNRRHAQNVLRKSEDSRAITERCPRCGSRMVERINKTTGEVFLGCSTYPKCRASRNSL
;
A
#
# COMPACT_ATOMS: atom_id res chain seq x y z
N MET A 1 -55.79 -4.77 23.92
CA MET A 1 -55.56 -5.30 22.56
C MET A 1 -54.97 -4.19 21.70
N THR A 2 -53.65 -4.03 21.70
CA THR A 2 -52.94 -3.15 20.76
C THR A 2 -52.16 -4.06 19.83
N GLY A 3 -52.83 -4.53 18.78
CA GLY A 3 -52.22 -5.31 17.71
C GLY A 3 -51.33 -4.42 16.85
N GLY A 4 -50.11 -4.16 17.33
CA GLY A 4 -49.03 -3.65 16.50
C GLY A 4 -48.75 -4.68 15.42
N SER A 5 -49.15 -4.34 14.19
CA SER A 5 -49.25 -5.26 13.07
C SER A 5 -47.89 -5.81 12.65
N LEU A 6 -47.86 -7.10 12.28
CA LEU A 6 -46.72 -7.76 11.64
C LEU A 6 -46.20 -7.01 10.38
N GLN A 7 -46.95 -6.04 9.84
CA GLN A 7 -46.58 -5.25 8.67
C GLN A 7 -45.44 -4.24 8.94
N GLU A 8 -45.25 -3.75 10.17
CA GLU A 8 -44.13 -2.83 10.47
C GLU A 8 -42.76 -3.54 10.47
N LEU A 9 -42.72 -4.83 10.81
CA LEU A 9 -41.49 -5.64 10.74
C LEU A 9 -41.02 -5.90 9.30
N PHE A 10 -41.93 -5.95 8.32
CA PHE A 10 -41.59 -6.23 6.91
C PHE A 10 -40.92 -5.06 6.18
N LEU A 11 -41.11 -3.82 6.63
CA LEU A 11 -40.44 -2.63 6.06
C LEU A 11 -39.13 -2.29 6.77
N LEU A 12 -39.03 -2.58 8.07
CA LEU A 12 -37.80 -2.36 8.85
C LEU A 12 -36.69 -3.34 8.48
N GLY A 13 -37.01 -4.59 8.11
CA GLY A 13 -36.02 -5.59 7.68
C GLY A 13 -35.22 -5.17 6.44
N PRO A 14 -35.87 -4.81 5.31
CA PRO A 14 -35.20 -4.32 4.11
C PRO A 14 -34.48 -3.00 4.32
N LEU A 15 -35.04 -2.06 5.10
CA LEU A 15 -34.38 -0.79 5.40
C LEU A 15 -33.14 -0.99 6.28
N ALA A 16 -33.21 -1.84 7.31
CA ALA A 16 -32.06 -2.21 8.12
C ALA A 16 -31.02 -2.99 7.30
N PHE A 17 -31.45 -3.88 6.39
CA PHE A 17 -30.55 -4.55 5.45
C PHE A 17 -29.88 -3.57 4.49
N LEU A 18 -30.61 -2.59 3.95
CA LEU A 18 -30.07 -1.53 3.10
C LEU A 18 -29.11 -0.62 3.87
N LEU A 19 -29.41 -0.28 5.13
CA LEU A 19 -28.53 0.50 6.01
C LEU A 19 -27.28 -0.29 6.41
N ILE A 20 -27.41 -1.59 6.70
CA ILE A 20 -26.29 -2.50 6.98
C ILE A 20 -25.45 -2.70 5.71
N ALA A 21 -26.05 -2.94 4.55
CA ALA A 21 -25.36 -3.03 3.26
C ALA A 21 -24.68 -1.69 2.90
N PHE A 22 -25.33 -0.56 3.18
CA PHE A 22 -24.77 0.78 3.02
C PHE A 22 -23.58 1.01 3.97
N TRP A 23 -23.66 0.54 5.22
CA TRP A 23 -22.54 0.59 6.17
C TRP A 23 -21.40 -0.36 5.81
N LEU A 24 -21.70 -1.58 5.36
CA LEU A 24 -20.73 -2.58 4.92
C LEU A 24 -20.00 -2.15 3.64
N THR A 25 -20.68 -1.48 2.71
CA THR A 25 -20.07 -0.86 1.51
C THR A 25 -19.27 0.41 1.84
N ARG A 26 -19.55 1.05 2.99
CA ARG A 26 -18.80 2.20 3.52
C ARG A 26 -17.54 1.82 4.30
N SER A 27 -17.36 0.56 4.70
CA SER A 27 -16.16 0.15 5.43
C SER A 27 -14.89 0.41 4.60
N GLN A 28 -13.86 0.99 5.22
CA GLN A 28 -12.57 1.27 4.56
C GLN A 28 -11.96 -0.01 3.96
N TRP A 29 -12.25 -1.16 4.57
CA TRP A 29 -11.81 -2.48 4.12
C TRP A 29 -12.51 -2.94 2.82
N SER A 30 -13.83 -2.71 2.70
CA SER A 30 -14.58 -3.00 1.46
C SER A 30 -14.14 -2.08 0.32
N LYS A 31 -13.85 -0.80 0.62
CA LYS A 31 -13.35 0.16 -0.37
C LYS A 31 -11.96 -0.20 -0.89
N GLY A 32 -11.05 -0.66 -0.03
CA GLY A 32 -9.73 -1.17 -0.44
C GLY A 32 -9.85 -2.31 -1.46
N LYS A 33 -10.61 -3.35 -1.12
CA LYS A 33 -10.81 -4.53 -1.98
C LYS A 33 -11.42 -4.23 -3.35
N ILE A 34 -12.34 -3.28 -3.45
CA ILE A 34 -12.93 -2.87 -4.74
C ILE A 34 -11.84 -2.24 -5.62
N GLY A 35 -11.00 -1.38 -5.04
CA GLY A 35 -9.88 -0.78 -5.75
C GLY A 35 -8.86 -1.81 -6.21
N GLU A 36 -8.46 -2.71 -5.31
CA GLU A 36 -7.54 -3.81 -5.62
C GLU A 36 -8.09 -4.69 -6.75
N MET A 37 -9.37 -5.05 -6.70
CA MET A 37 -10.02 -5.85 -7.74
C MET A 37 -10.06 -5.13 -9.10
N HIS A 38 -10.31 -3.81 -9.10
CA HIS A 38 -10.26 -3.00 -10.32
C HIS A 38 -8.86 -3.02 -10.95
N VAL A 39 -7.82 -2.81 -10.14
CA VAL A 39 -6.42 -2.85 -10.58
C VAL A 39 -6.05 -4.25 -11.09
N ASN A 40 -6.38 -5.30 -10.35
CA ASN A 40 -6.16 -6.70 -10.74
C ASN A 40 -6.77 -7.01 -12.12
N LYS A 41 -8.01 -6.58 -12.36
CA LYS A 41 -8.69 -6.78 -13.66
C LYS A 41 -7.98 -6.05 -14.79
N ALA A 42 -7.55 -4.81 -14.57
CA ALA A 42 -6.81 -4.03 -15.56
C ALA A 42 -5.46 -4.67 -15.90
N LEU A 43 -4.70 -5.10 -14.89
CA LEU A 43 -3.41 -5.79 -15.06
C LEU A 43 -3.59 -7.10 -15.83
N LYS A 44 -4.52 -7.97 -15.42
CA LYS A 44 -4.82 -9.24 -16.10
C LYS A 44 -5.25 -9.07 -17.56
N LYS A 45 -6.00 -8.01 -17.85
CA LYS A 45 -6.52 -7.75 -19.21
C LYS A 45 -5.45 -7.17 -20.12
N LYS A 46 -4.58 -6.28 -19.61
CA LYS A 46 -3.71 -5.45 -20.45
C LYS A 46 -2.24 -5.89 -20.47
N LEU A 47 -1.79 -6.70 -19.51
CA LEU A 47 -0.43 -7.27 -19.50
C LEU A 47 -0.43 -8.67 -20.12
N ASN A 48 0.53 -8.94 -21.00
CA ASN A 48 0.68 -10.23 -21.67
C ASN A 48 1.15 -11.28 -20.66
N LYS A 49 0.36 -12.35 -20.45
CA LYS A 49 0.69 -13.41 -19.49
C LYS A 49 1.99 -14.17 -19.81
N LYS A 50 2.45 -14.15 -21.07
CA LYS A 50 3.73 -14.75 -21.46
C LYS A 50 4.92 -13.98 -20.87
N GLU A 51 4.83 -12.66 -20.86
CA GLU A 51 5.90 -11.75 -20.41
C GLU A 51 5.77 -11.34 -18.94
N TYR A 52 4.54 -11.26 -18.43
CA TYR A 52 4.23 -10.75 -17.10
C TYR A 52 3.52 -11.81 -16.25
N ARG A 53 4.03 -12.07 -15.05
CA ARG A 53 3.34 -12.83 -14.00
C ARG A 53 2.74 -11.85 -13.00
N LEU A 54 1.48 -12.08 -12.61
CA LEU A 54 0.76 -11.25 -11.64
C LEU A 54 0.44 -12.07 -10.40
N LEU A 55 0.93 -11.61 -9.26
CA LEU A 55 0.58 -12.10 -7.95
C LEU A 55 -0.22 -10.99 -7.23
N ALA A 56 -1.33 -11.36 -6.58
CA ALA A 56 -2.17 -10.42 -5.84
C ALA A 56 -2.40 -10.89 -4.40
N ASP A 57 -2.59 -9.94 -3.49
CA ASP A 57 -2.88 -10.16 -2.06
C ASP A 57 -1.82 -11.05 -1.38
N LEU A 58 -0.54 -10.64 -1.49
CA LEU A 58 0.59 -11.35 -0.93
C LEU A 58 0.85 -10.88 0.49
N THR A 59 0.60 -11.75 1.47
CA THR A 59 1.12 -11.53 2.83
C THR A 59 2.45 -12.26 2.99
N LEU A 60 3.54 -11.50 3.20
CA LEU A 60 4.90 -12.02 3.32
C LEU A 60 5.46 -11.71 4.71
N PRO A 61 6.34 -12.57 5.26
CA PRO A 61 7.12 -12.24 6.44
C PRO A 61 8.14 -11.14 6.13
N THR A 62 8.40 -10.26 7.10
CA THR A 62 9.46 -9.23 7.01
C THR A 62 10.68 -9.64 7.85
N TRP A 63 11.84 -9.02 7.61
CA TRP A 63 13.10 -9.33 8.33
C TRP A 63 13.02 -9.16 9.83
N ASP A 64 12.19 -8.24 10.30
CA ASP A 64 11.98 -7.89 11.71
C ASP A 64 10.94 -8.80 12.41
N GLY A 65 10.58 -9.95 11.82
CA GLY A 65 9.65 -10.92 12.41
C GLY A 65 8.16 -10.53 12.31
N ASP A 66 7.87 -9.43 11.62
CA ASP A 66 6.54 -8.94 11.32
C ASP A 66 6.03 -9.50 9.95
N THR A 67 4.93 -8.96 9.43
CA THR A 67 4.37 -9.28 8.13
C THR A 67 4.13 -8.01 7.32
N THR A 68 3.99 -8.18 6.02
CA THR A 68 3.59 -7.12 5.11
C THR A 68 2.61 -7.67 4.08
N GLN A 69 1.50 -6.96 3.85
CA GLN A 69 0.55 -7.29 2.81
C GLN A 69 0.84 -6.40 1.61
N ILE A 70 0.96 -7.01 0.43
CA ILE A 70 1.25 -6.33 -0.83
C ILE A 70 0.08 -6.60 -1.77
N ASP A 71 -0.56 -5.53 -2.26
CA ASP A 71 -1.77 -5.64 -3.07
C ASP A 71 -1.48 -6.38 -4.38
N HIS A 72 -0.46 -5.94 -5.11
CA HIS A 72 -0.04 -6.58 -6.36
C HIS A 72 1.47 -6.57 -6.53
N VAL A 73 1.98 -7.69 -7.05
CA VAL A 73 3.34 -7.82 -7.58
C VAL A 73 3.24 -8.28 -9.02
N VAL A 74 3.85 -7.52 -9.94
CA VAL A 74 4.04 -7.93 -11.33
C VAL A 74 5.50 -8.28 -11.55
N ILE A 75 5.79 -9.40 -12.18
CA ILE A 75 7.15 -9.87 -12.46
C ILE A 75 7.30 -10.02 -13.98
N SER A 76 8.37 -9.46 -14.53
CA SER A 76 8.76 -9.62 -15.94
C SER A 76 10.27 -9.51 -16.07
N GLN A 77 10.84 -9.75 -17.25
CA GLN A 77 12.27 -9.52 -17.51
C GLN A 77 12.73 -8.06 -17.28
N TYR A 78 11.79 -7.10 -17.28
CA TYR A 78 12.03 -5.67 -17.05
C TYR A 78 12.02 -5.28 -15.56
N GLY A 79 11.82 -6.25 -14.66
CA GLY A 79 11.88 -6.07 -13.23
C GLY A 79 10.64 -6.57 -12.48
N VAL A 80 10.67 -6.35 -11.17
CA VAL A 80 9.57 -6.67 -10.24
C VAL A 80 8.87 -5.38 -9.84
N PHE A 81 7.60 -5.23 -10.21
CA PHE A 81 6.79 -4.05 -9.91
C PHE A 81 5.92 -4.32 -8.68
N VAL A 82 6.22 -3.63 -7.59
CA VAL A 82 5.49 -3.71 -6.33
C VAL A 82 4.49 -2.56 -6.29
N ILE A 83 3.20 -2.88 -6.22
CA ILE A 83 2.12 -1.93 -6.48
C ILE A 83 1.23 -1.81 -5.25
N GLU A 84 1.14 -0.59 -4.72
CA GLU A 84 0.21 -0.20 -3.65
C GLU A 84 -1.03 0.47 -4.26
N THR A 85 -2.23 0.04 -3.86
CA THR A 85 -3.50 0.55 -4.37
C THR A 85 -4.19 1.45 -3.35
N LYS A 86 -4.55 2.67 -3.76
CA LYS A 86 -5.38 3.58 -2.96
C LYS A 86 -6.70 3.83 -3.67
N ASN A 87 -7.80 3.39 -3.08
CA ASN A 87 -9.14 3.72 -3.55
C ASN A 87 -9.68 4.92 -2.78
N MET A 88 -9.59 6.12 -3.37
CA MET A 88 -9.86 7.38 -2.67
C MET A 88 -10.74 8.32 -3.50
N SER A 89 -11.42 9.22 -2.79
CA SER A 89 -12.26 10.28 -3.34
C SER A 89 -11.85 11.64 -2.77
N GLY A 90 -12.25 12.72 -3.43
CA GLY A 90 -11.92 14.08 -3.00
C GLY A 90 -10.53 14.54 -3.44
N TRP A 91 -10.08 15.67 -2.91
CA TRP A 91 -8.80 16.25 -3.29
C TRP A 91 -7.66 15.62 -2.52
N ILE A 92 -6.60 15.26 -3.22
CA ILE A 92 -5.41 14.65 -2.66
C ILE A 92 -4.22 15.58 -2.86
N PHE A 93 -3.55 15.90 -1.76
CA PHE A 93 -2.34 16.73 -1.74
C PHE A 93 -1.19 15.90 -1.19
N GLY A 94 -0.09 15.85 -1.93
CA GLY A 94 1.09 15.13 -1.48
C GLY A 94 2.25 15.17 -2.46
N ASP A 95 3.42 14.77 -1.97
CA ASP A 95 4.60 14.56 -2.78
C ASP A 95 5.49 13.45 -2.19
N ALA A 96 6.51 13.06 -2.94
CA ALA A 96 7.42 11.97 -2.56
C ALA A 96 8.24 12.24 -1.28
N LYS A 97 8.43 13.50 -0.88
CA LYS A 97 9.32 13.89 0.22
C LYS A 97 8.60 13.88 1.58
N HIS A 98 7.32 14.25 1.61
CA HIS A 98 6.56 14.31 2.85
C HIS A 98 6.20 12.93 3.41
N ALA A 99 6.13 12.83 4.73
CA ALA A 99 5.82 11.58 5.43
C ALA A 99 4.35 11.16 5.30
N GLU A 100 3.48 12.15 5.21
CA GLU A 100 2.03 12.00 5.14
C GLU A 100 1.51 12.83 3.98
N TRP A 101 0.45 12.35 3.37
CA TRP A 101 -0.35 13.06 2.38
C TRP A 101 -1.66 13.50 3.02
N THR A 102 -2.35 14.42 2.36
CA THR A 102 -3.60 15.00 2.85
C THR A 102 -4.72 14.68 1.88
N GLN A 103 -5.85 14.22 2.42
CA GLN A 103 -7.11 14.08 1.72
C GLN A 103 -8.08 15.16 2.22
N VAL A 104 -8.75 15.83 1.30
CA VAL A 104 -9.84 16.76 1.58
C VAL A 104 -11.12 16.22 0.94
N MET A 105 -12.15 16.00 1.75
CA MET A 105 -13.49 15.60 1.31
C MET A 105 -14.51 16.59 1.88
N PHE A 106 -15.15 17.38 1.00
CA PHE A 106 -16.06 18.44 1.42
C PHE A 106 -15.41 19.35 2.47
N ASN A 107 -15.98 19.43 3.68
CA ASN A 107 -15.49 20.26 4.77
C ASN A 107 -14.54 19.50 5.72
N TRP A 108 -14.12 18.29 5.36
CA TRP A 108 -13.27 17.44 6.20
C TRP A 108 -11.90 17.23 5.56
N GLN A 109 -10.85 17.43 6.35
CA GLN A 109 -9.47 17.15 5.97
C GLN A 109 -8.90 16.05 6.88
N SER A 110 -8.20 15.10 6.28
CA SER A 110 -7.46 14.06 7.01
C SER A 110 -6.07 13.88 6.43
N LYS A 111 -5.12 13.48 7.28
CA LYS A 111 -3.80 13.05 6.85
C LYS A 111 -3.76 11.52 6.81
N PHE A 112 -2.98 10.98 5.87
CA PHE A 112 -2.71 9.56 5.76
C PHE A 112 -1.24 9.34 5.42
N GLN A 113 -0.71 8.16 5.75
CA GLN A 113 0.68 7.83 5.45
C GLN A 113 0.94 7.95 3.94
N ASN A 114 2.08 8.53 3.56
CA ASN A 114 2.49 8.60 2.18
C ASN A 114 2.59 7.17 1.58
N PRO A 115 1.79 6.84 0.55
CA PRO A 115 1.71 5.49 0.01
C PRO A 115 3.02 5.01 -0.61
N LEU A 116 3.85 5.92 -1.14
CA LEU A 116 5.19 5.57 -1.64
C LEU A 116 6.10 5.07 -0.53
N ARG A 117 5.99 5.67 0.67
CA ARG A 117 6.78 5.29 1.84
C ARG A 117 6.25 4.00 2.47
N GLN A 118 4.93 3.80 2.45
CA GLN A 118 4.33 2.51 2.84
C GLN A 118 4.84 1.39 1.91
N ASN A 119 4.71 1.60 0.60
CA ASN A 119 5.11 0.62 -0.41
C ASN A 119 6.62 0.34 -0.43
N TYR A 120 7.43 1.29 0.04
CA TYR A 120 8.86 1.08 0.18
C TYR A 120 9.22 -0.10 1.11
N ARG A 121 8.43 -0.34 2.17
CA ARG A 121 8.63 -1.52 3.02
C ARG A 121 8.35 -2.81 2.26
N HIS A 122 7.29 -2.82 1.45
CA HIS A 122 6.94 -3.94 0.56
C HIS A 122 8.09 -4.24 -0.41
N VAL A 123 8.63 -3.20 -1.04
CA VAL A 123 9.80 -3.31 -1.93
C VAL A 123 10.99 -3.94 -1.23
N LYS A 124 11.35 -3.47 -0.01
CA LYS A 124 12.48 -4.05 0.74
C LYS A 124 12.25 -5.51 1.11
N THR A 125 11.03 -5.88 1.49
CA THR A 125 10.68 -7.29 1.73
C THR A 125 10.84 -8.14 0.47
N ILE A 126 10.38 -7.66 -0.69
CA ILE A 126 10.54 -8.36 -1.97
C ILE A 126 12.01 -8.51 -2.35
N GLN A 127 12.80 -7.44 -2.22
CA GLN A 127 14.23 -7.47 -2.52
C GLN A 127 14.97 -8.49 -1.67
N GLN A 128 14.68 -8.53 -0.37
CA GLN A 128 15.32 -9.49 0.52
C GLN A 128 14.91 -10.93 0.19
N ILE A 129 13.62 -11.20 -0.02
CA ILE A 129 13.14 -12.55 -0.33
C ILE A 129 13.71 -13.05 -1.66
N LEU A 130 13.87 -12.17 -2.65
CA LEU A 130 14.33 -12.52 -3.99
C LEU A 130 15.84 -12.33 -4.21
N GLY A 131 16.54 -11.60 -3.34
CA GLY A 131 17.95 -11.24 -3.54
C GLY A 131 18.16 -10.21 -4.66
N LEU A 132 17.21 -9.30 -4.87
CA LEU A 132 17.23 -8.34 -5.97
C LEU A 132 17.78 -6.97 -5.57
N ALA A 133 18.49 -6.33 -6.49
CA ALA A 133 19.03 -4.98 -6.33
C ALA A 133 17.95 -3.88 -6.51
N ASP A 134 18.29 -2.65 -6.09
CA ASP A 134 17.39 -1.47 -6.17
C ASP A 134 16.91 -1.15 -7.58
N HIS A 135 17.71 -1.40 -8.61
CA HIS A 135 17.33 -1.12 -9.99
C HIS A 135 16.44 -2.21 -10.63
N GLN A 136 16.27 -3.36 -9.96
CA GLN A 136 15.46 -4.49 -10.45
C GLN A 136 14.03 -4.47 -9.89
N VAL A 137 13.74 -3.62 -8.90
CA VAL A 137 12.44 -3.57 -8.22
C VAL A 137 11.85 -2.15 -8.28
N HIS A 138 10.65 -2.05 -8.83
CA HIS A 138 9.95 -0.79 -9.07
C HIS A 138 8.87 -0.54 -8.01
N ASN A 139 8.92 0.63 -7.36
CA ASN A 139 7.91 1.08 -6.40
C ASN A 139 6.81 1.85 -7.12
N PHE A 140 5.64 1.26 -7.33
CA PHE A 140 4.48 1.95 -7.90
C PHE A 140 3.34 2.11 -6.92
N VAL A 141 2.67 3.26 -6.98
CA VAL A 141 1.40 3.52 -6.31
C VAL A 141 0.36 3.81 -7.37
N VAL A 142 -0.85 3.28 -7.22
CA VAL A 142 -1.98 3.60 -8.07
C VAL A 142 -3.14 4.13 -7.25
N PHE A 143 -3.62 5.32 -7.63
CA PHE A 143 -4.88 5.86 -7.16
C PHE A 143 -5.99 5.44 -8.12
N VAL A 144 -7.06 4.89 -7.55
CA VAL A 144 -8.31 4.57 -8.22
C VAL A 144 -9.45 5.23 -7.44
N GLY A 145 -10.61 5.38 -8.08
CA GLY A 145 -11.76 6.09 -7.52
C GLY A 145 -11.94 7.46 -8.16
N THR A 146 -12.58 8.38 -7.43
CA THR A 146 -12.95 9.72 -7.91
C THR A 146 -12.07 10.81 -7.33
N GLY A 147 -10.95 10.45 -6.72
CA GLY A 147 -9.99 11.40 -6.17
C GLY A 147 -9.32 12.23 -7.28
N GLU A 148 -8.95 13.46 -6.97
CA GLU A 148 -8.21 14.35 -7.87
C GLU A 148 -6.90 14.78 -7.21
N PRO A 149 -5.76 14.73 -7.91
CA PRO A 149 -4.52 15.26 -7.39
C PRO A 149 -4.56 16.78 -7.47
N LYS A 150 -4.20 17.46 -6.39
CA LYS A 150 -4.07 18.93 -6.33
C LYS A 150 -2.62 19.41 -6.23
N THR A 151 -1.68 18.48 -6.38
CA THR A 151 -0.24 18.71 -6.48
C THR A 151 0.32 17.83 -7.59
N ASP A 152 1.51 18.17 -8.08
CA ASP A 152 2.21 17.34 -9.05
C ASP A 152 2.54 15.97 -8.45
N MET A 153 2.11 14.91 -9.14
CA MET A 153 2.33 13.55 -8.69
C MET A 153 3.70 13.03 -9.12
N PRO A 154 4.44 12.34 -8.24
CA PRO A 154 5.70 11.68 -8.62
C PRO A 154 5.51 10.71 -9.80
N ARG A 155 6.54 10.54 -10.63
CA ARG A 155 6.50 9.71 -11.86
C ARG A 155 6.02 8.26 -11.65
N ASN A 156 6.17 7.75 -10.43
CA ASN A 156 5.83 6.40 -10.04
C ASN A 156 4.48 6.31 -9.29
N VAL A 157 3.66 7.36 -9.40
CA VAL A 157 2.29 7.42 -8.88
C VAL A 157 1.34 7.55 -10.07
N ALA A 158 0.55 6.51 -10.31
CA ALA A 158 -0.44 6.47 -11.37
C ALA A 158 -1.80 6.96 -10.86
N TRP A 159 -2.47 7.83 -11.64
CA TRP A 159 -3.81 8.32 -11.32
C TRP A 159 -4.96 7.54 -12.00
N SER A 160 -4.67 6.33 -12.48
CA SER A 160 -5.65 5.34 -12.91
C SER A 160 -4.96 4.01 -13.17
N SER A 161 -5.73 2.92 -13.23
CA SER A 161 -5.21 1.62 -13.65
C SER A 161 -4.69 1.61 -15.10
N GLY A 162 -5.21 2.50 -15.97
CA GLY A 162 -4.70 2.70 -17.32
C GLY A 162 -3.31 3.31 -17.35
N VAL A 163 -3.09 4.37 -16.56
CA VAL A 163 -1.77 5.00 -16.41
C VAL A 163 -0.78 4.03 -15.78
N LEU A 164 -1.18 3.27 -14.75
CA LEU A 164 -0.33 2.24 -14.14
C LEU A 164 0.18 1.24 -15.18
N VAL A 165 -0.71 0.69 -16.01
CA VAL A 165 -0.34 -0.25 -17.07
C VAL A 165 0.61 0.40 -18.07
N HIS A 166 0.40 1.68 -18.41
CA HIS A 166 1.30 2.41 -19.29
C HIS A 166 2.70 2.55 -18.68
N LEU A 167 2.80 2.91 -17.40
CA LEU A 167 4.08 2.99 -16.68
C LEU A 167 4.81 1.64 -16.63
N ILE A 168 4.11 0.55 -16.32
CA ILE A 168 4.70 -0.80 -16.31
C ILE A 168 5.24 -1.19 -17.70
N LYS A 169 4.50 -0.87 -18.76
CA LYS A 169 4.92 -1.16 -20.15
C LYS A 169 6.01 -0.23 -20.67
N ALA A 170 6.15 0.95 -20.09
CA ALA A 170 7.22 1.88 -20.44
C ALA A 170 8.59 1.38 -19.97
N GLU A 171 8.64 0.52 -18.96
CA GLU A 171 9.87 -0.18 -18.57
C GLU A 171 10.18 -1.31 -19.56
N HIS A 172 11.21 -1.08 -20.38
CA HIS A 172 11.64 -1.98 -21.47
C HIS A 172 13.09 -2.44 -21.33
N ARG A 173 13.83 -1.91 -20.34
CA ARG A 173 15.19 -2.35 -20.06
C ARG A 173 15.14 -3.71 -19.38
N VAL A 174 15.78 -4.71 -19.98
CA VAL A 174 15.95 -6.02 -19.34
C VAL A 174 16.91 -5.85 -18.15
N VAL A 175 16.46 -6.23 -16.97
CA VAL A 175 17.23 -6.16 -15.70
C VAL A 175 17.24 -7.49 -14.93
N LEU A 176 16.49 -8.48 -15.41
CA LEU A 176 16.41 -9.84 -14.88
C LEU A 176 16.84 -10.85 -15.94
N GLU A 177 18.07 -10.70 -16.45
CA GLU A 177 18.59 -11.51 -17.57
C GLU A 177 18.93 -12.95 -17.17
N HIS A 178 19.39 -13.15 -15.93
CA HIS A 178 19.76 -14.46 -15.40
C HIS A 178 18.73 -15.03 -14.41
N ASP A 179 17.71 -14.25 -14.06
CA ASP A 179 16.67 -14.65 -13.13
C ASP A 179 15.47 -15.21 -13.88
N SER A 180 15.20 -16.51 -13.68
CA SER A 180 13.97 -17.10 -14.21
C SER A 180 12.75 -16.47 -13.54
N ILE A 181 11.88 -15.85 -14.34
CA ILE A 181 10.61 -15.24 -13.90
C ILE A 181 9.78 -16.26 -13.10
N ASP A 182 9.75 -17.52 -13.54
CA ASP A 182 9.00 -18.57 -12.86
C ASP A 182 9.66 -18.92 -11.52
N THR A 183 10.99 -18.93 -11.42
CA THR A 183 11.71 -19.12 -10.15
C THR A 183 11.42 -17.99 -9.16
N LEU A 184 11.46 -16.73 -9.60
CA LEU A 184 11.09 -15.59 -8.75
C LEU A 184 9.63 -15.67 -8.29
N THR A 185 8.74 -16.08 -9.18
CA THR A 185 7.31 -16.27 -8.89
C THR A 185 7.11 -17.37 -7.85
N SER A 186 7.79 -18.51 -7.99
CA SER A 186 7.72 -19.63 -7.04
C SER A 186 8.25 -19.22 -5.66
N ARG A 187 9.39 -18.52 -5.59
CA ARG A 187 9.95 -18.04 -4.30
C ARG A 187 8.97 -17.15 -3.54
N LEU A 188 8.30 -16.21 -4.22
CA LEU A 188 7.26 -15.39 -3.56
C LEU A 188 6.03 -16.20 -3.16
N THR A 189 5.65 -17.18 -3.98
CA THR A 189 4.49 -18.04 -3.70
C THR A 189 4.74 -18.95 -2.50
N GLU A 190 5.95 -19.50 -2.37
CA GLU A 190 6.39 -20.33 -1.24
C GLU A 190 6.55 -19.51 0.04
N ALA A 191 7.06 -18.27 -0.06
CA ALA A 191 7.17 -17.35 1.07
C ALA A 191 5.80 -16.81 1.55
N ARG A 192 4.75 -16.96 0.74
CA ARG A 192 3.40 -16.45 1.06
C ARG A 192 2.83 -17.15 2.28
N LEU A 193 2.46 -16.37 3.29
CA LEU A 193 1.72 -16.87 4.43
C LEU A 193 0.32 -17.33 4.02
N LYS A 194 -0.16 -18.44 4.58
CA LYS A 194 -1.50 -18.98 4.29
C LYS A 194 -2.56 -17.89 4.50
N PRO A 195 -3.36 -17.54 3.46
CA PRO A 195 -4.45 -16.59 3.61
C PRO A 195 -5.45 -17.08 4.66
N GLY A 196 -5.95 -16.17 5.51
CA GLY A 196 -6.95 -16.53 6.50
C GLY A 196 -7.05 -15.53 7.66
N LYS A 197 -8.05 -15.74 8.53
CA LYS A 197 -8.35 -14.82 9.64
C LYS A 197 -7.15 -14.55 10.54
N ARG A 198 -6.33 -15.56 10.83
CA ARG A 198 -5.14 -15.42 11.68
C ARG A 198 -4.11 -14.49 11.05
N THR A 199 -3.80 -14.69 9.78
CA THR A 199 -2.84 -13.88 9.01
C THR A 199 -3.35 -12.44 8.87
N ASN A 200 -4.63 -12.27 8.53
CA ASN A 200 -5.26 -10.95 8.40
C ASN A 200 -5.30 -10.21 9.74
N ARG A 201 -5.62 -10.91 10.84
CA ARG A 201 -5.61 -10.33 12.19
C ARG A 201 -4.20 -9.92 12.61
N ARG A 202 -3.19 -10.75 12.36
CA ARG A 202 -1.79 -10.43 12.66
C ARG A 202 -1.38 -9.18 11.89
N HIS A 203 -1.66 -9.13 10.59
CA HIS A 203 -1.37 -7.95 9.77
C HIS A 203 -2.07 -6.69 10.31
N ALA A 204 -3.38 -6.75 10.58
CA ALA A 204 -4.13 -5.63 11.12
C ALA A 204 -3.59 -5.15 12.48
N GLN A 205 -3.28 -6.08 13.40
CA GLN A 205 -2.67 -5.75 14.69
C GLN A 205 -1.32 -5.05 14.53
N ASN A 206 -0.51 -5.47 13.56
CA ASN A 206 0.80 -4.87 13.34
C ASN A 206 0.70 -3.47 12.72
N VAL A 207 -0.28 -3.24 11.83
CA VAL A 207 -0.59 -1.88 11.32
C VAL A 207 -1.03 -0.96 12.47
N LEU A 208 -1.91 -1.44 13.35
CA LEU A 208 -2.37 -0.66 14.51
C LEU A 208 -1.22 -0.35 15.48
N ARG A 209 -0.44 -1.36 15.87
CA ARG A 209 0.73 -1.20 16.74
C ARG A 209 1.71 -0.18 16.19
N LYS A 210 2.03 -0.23 14.89
CA LYS A 210 2.94 0.76 14.27
C LYS A 210 2.37 2.17 14.26
N SER A 211 1.06 2.31 14.08
CA SER A 211 0.39 3.60 14.20
C SER A 211 0.49 4.13 15.64
N GLU A 212 0.35 3.27 16.65
CA GLU A 212 0.51 3.62 18.06
C GLU A 212 1.97 3.98 18.40
N ASP A 213 2.94 3.13 18.03
CA ASP A 213 4.37 3.36 18.21
C ASP A 213 4.79 4.68 17.56
N SER A 214 4.35 4.93 16.32
CA SER A 214 4.65 6.18 15.60
C SER A 214 4.10 7.43 16.29
N ARG A 215 2.97 7.32 17.00
CA ARG A 215 2.39 8.40 17.83
C ARG A 215 3.11 8.53 19.17
N ALA A 216 3.59 7.43 19.72
CA ALA A 216 4.34 7.38 20.98
C ALA A 216 5.79 7.89 20.86
N ILE A 217 6.37 7.96 19.65
CA ILE A 217 7.66 8.62 19.41
C ILE A 217 7.51 10.14 19.67
N THR A 218 7.78 10.53 20.91
CA THR A 218 7.84 11.93 21.40
C THR A 218 9.22 12.56 21.22
N GLU A 219 10.22 11.74 20.90
CA GLU A 219 11.60 12.12 20.63
C GLU A 219 11.68 13.31 19.68
N ARG A 220 12.28 14.40 20.17
CA ARG A 220 12.60 15.58 19.38
C ARG A 220 14.02 15.45 18.83
N CYS A 221 14.17 15.87 17.58
CA CYS A 221 15.45 15.92 16.91
C CYS A 221 16.40 16.82 17.68
N PRO A 222 17.60 16.35 18.06
CA PRO A 222 18.54 17.14 18.86
C PRO A 222 19.09 18.35 18.09
N ARG A 223 18.97 18.36 16.76
CA ARG A 223 19.49 19.44 15.90
C ARG A 223 18.49 20.55 15.61
N CYS A 224 17.20 20.25 15.54
CA CYS A 224 16.19 21.26 15.14
C CYS A 224 14.86 21.18 15.92
N GLY A 225 14.77 20.34 16.94
CA GLY A 225 13.59 20.19 17.79
C GLY A 225 12.36 19.56 17.12
N SER A 226 12.41 19.29 15.82
CA SER A 226 11.33 18.62 15.08
C SER A 226 11.21 17.14 15.47
N ARG A 227 10.03 16.53 15.36
CA ARG A 227 9.83 15.11 15.72
C ARG A 227 10.78 14.18 14.97
N MET A 228 11.28 13.13 15.62
CA MET A 228 12.01 12.03 14.99
C MET A 228 11.03 10.97 14.47
N VAL A 229 11.37 10.33 13.34
CA VAL A 229 10.53 9.30 12.71
C VAL A 229 11.37 8.10 12.32
N GLU A 230 10.80 6.90 12.38
CA GLU A 230 11.44 5.70 11.84
C GLU A 230 11.62 5.84 10.32
N ARG A 231 12.79 5.41 9.86
CA ARG A 231 13.23 5.41 8.47
C ARG A 231 13.98 4.12 8.23
N ILE A 232 14.05 3.73 6.97
CA ILE A 232 14.78 2.55 6.53
C ILE A 232 15.92 3.02 5.65
N ASN A 233 17.14 2.56 5.93
CA ASN A 233 18.31 2.82 5.11
C ASN A 233 18.10 2.22 3.71
N LYS A 234 18.43 3.00 2.68
CA LYS A 234 18.23 2.59 1.29
C LYS A 234 19.08 1.40 0.86
N THR A 235 20.31 1.37 1.34
CA THR A 235 21.28 0.36 0.95
C THR A 235 21.18 -0.87 1.84
N THR A 236 21.14 -0.67 3.16
CA THR A 236 21.24 -1.78 4.12
C THR A 236 19.89 -2.36 4.54
N GLY A 237 18.78 -1.63 4.35
CA GLY A 237 17.46 -2.04 4.85
C GLY A 237 17.28 -1.88 6.36
N GLU A 238 18.29 -1.39 7.08
CA GLU A 238 18.24 -1.19 8.53
C GLU A 238 17.27 -0.06 8.90
N VAL A 239 16.56 -0.26 10.00
CA VAL A 239 15.67 0.75 10.58
C VAL A 239 16.51 1.72 11.43
N PHE A 240 16.22 3.01 11.33
CA PHE A 240 16.85 4.05 12.14
C PHE A 240 15.88 5.21 12.37
N LEU A 241 16.14 6.05 13.37
CA LEU A 241 15.36 7.26 13.62
C LEU A 241 16.00 8.46 12.92
N GLY A 242 15.26 9.14 12.06
CA GLY A 242 15.71 10.34 11.38
C GLY A 242 14.76 11.52 11.57
N CYS A 243 15.28 12.74 11.46
CA CYS A 243 14.47 13.94 11.63
C CYS A 243 13.30 13.99 10.63
N SER A 244 12.11 14.39 11.08
CA SER A 244 10.92 14.55 10.23
C SER A 244 11.09 15.63 9.14
N THR A 245 11.95 16.61 9.35
CA THR A 245 12.19 17.73 8.40
C THR A 245 13.32 17.47 7.39
N TYR A 246 13.82 16.23 7.29
CA TYR A 246 14.71 15.83 6.19
C TYR A 246 14.09 16.21 4.82
N PRO A 247 14.86 16.79 3.87
CA PRO A 247 16.33 16.91 3.85
C PRO A 247 16.90 18.14 4.54
N LYS A 248 16.07 19.06 5.04
CA LYS A 248 16.51 20.31 5.69
C LYS A 248 17.29 20.04 6.97
N CYS A 249 16.89 19.00 7.71
CA CYS A 249 17.65 18.48 8.84
C CYS A 249 18.01 17.01 8.61
N ARG A 250 19.31 16.71 8.63
CA ARG A 250 19.85 15.36 8.39
C ARG A 250 20.24 14.60 9.67
N ALA A 251 19.79 15.06 10.83
CA ALA A 251 20.04 14.35 12.07
C ALA A 251 19.38 12.97 12.04
N SER A 252 20.15 11.96 12.42
CA SER A 252 19.73 10.57 12.53
C SER A 252 20.38 9.92 13.74
N ARG A 253 19.76 8.88 14.27
CA ARG A 253 20.30 7.98 15.28
C ARG A 253 19.83 6.56 14.97
N ASN A 254 20.58 5.54 15.39
CA ASN A 254 20.10 4.17 15.29
C ASN A 254 18.90 3.99 16.22
N SER A 255 17.88 3.25 15.76
CA SER A 255 16.89 2.69 16.68
C SER A 255 17.59 1.56 17.43
N LEU A 256 17.66 1.66 18.76
CA LEU A 256 18.14 0.58 19.63
C LEU A 256 17.34 -0.70 19.39
#